data_AF-A0A368NJX3-F1
#
_entry.id   AF-A0A368NJX3-F1
#
_cell.length_a   1.000
_cell.length_b   1.000
_cell.length_c   1.000
_cell.angle_alpha   90.00
_cell.angle_beta   90.00
_cell.angle_gamma   90.00
#
_symmetry.space_group_name_H-M   'P 1'
#
loop_
_entity.id
_entity.type
_entity.pdbx_description
1 polymer ?
#
loop_
_entity_poly.entity_id
_entity_poly.type
_entity_poly.pdbx_seq_one_letter_code
_entity_poly.pdbx_strand_id
1 'polypeptide(L)'
;MTTPKIDLSHLAAFITACDSISMSRAADAIGLTTSAFSARLHGLETRLGLKLFARHGRNMWPLPSAVWLYNRSVRLLLAEEFLRLRLRVRSGAEETIRSVIIQLDEAYTGTYMALAVQDAIRRVHSIQQDCFLDLISSRHSPFESRADQQPMIANSSSILELSVRCTKGNNRPDEPSVMPIGTWMAVGEGAFDPQMNKDALRDMIVPELPGTLSDDIARHPNWPRLSHKVGTAAVGLQDYFGMALLFSSHDLLLPRPLMPARIADIAPRMYAVPDGPPCVIHARESGLDPVMQTFLAELRRSLSTDGSSGGRFQPFSPAATLKQIATFNLVVKTGSMAAAARAVGLTAPMVPTQIALLETALETSLIVKGRGGSTPTESAMRLHPICLGIEQCFNDALAKSGKVAAEFRQSIRIGLPPSWSSDSRTSECMAEALSAFHREFPDCRIEVVEGPRDTLHGGVRSGQLNIAVVGRVDLQVGSLPVGASEDISLIVNKNVGFCPQSKRVSADELRGIPLILAPAQVTMHQTLITALAKATVQLEPVMRLGSIPLIVSVIRRSPFGTILPASVVRKELEDDLVEAFPLDHIVPRRRLWAIFSTDNPLSEIERRLVGHIKDAFAGTF
;
A
#
# COMPACT_ATOMS: atom_id res chain seq x y z
N MET A 1 -35.64 -0.60 3.33
CA MET A 1 -34.19 -0.83 3.40
C MET A 1 -33.93 -1.88 4.48
N THR A 2 -33.39 -3.05 4.13
CA THR A 2 -33.01 -4.07 5.12
C THR A 2 -31.91 -3.50 6.01
N THR A 3 -32.05 -3.64 7.34
CA THR A 3 -31.03 -3.29 8.33
C THR A 3 -29.63 -3.68 7.84
N PRO A 4 -28.63 -2.78 7.91
CA PRO A 4 -27.31 -3.07 7.38
C PRO A 4 -26.70 -4.22 8.19
N LYS A 5 -26.36 -5.31 7.51
CA LYS A 5 -25.70 -6.47 8.15
C LYS A 5 -24.30 -6.07 8.65
N ILE A 6 -23.64 -5.14 7.95
CA ILE A 6 -22.37 -4.50 8.34
C ILE A 6 -22.69 -3.31 9.27
N ASP A 7 -21.87 -3.10 10.30
CA ASP A 7 -22.04 -2.06 11.31
C ASP A 7 -20.70 -1.38 11.64
N LEU A 8 -20.72 -0.25 12.36
CA LEU A 8 -19.51 0.51 12.72
C LEU A 8 -18.51 -0.33 13.51
N SER A 9 -18.98 -1.28 14.34
CA SER A 9 -18.11 -2.22 15.08
C SER A 9 -17.33 -3.20 14.18
N HIS A 10 -17.81 -3.46 12.96
CA HIS A 10 -17.07 -4.22 11.94
C HIS A 10 -15.97 -3.34 11.32
N LEU A 11 -16.28 -2.07 11.04
CA LEU A 11 -15.31 -1.11 10.51
C LEU A 11 -14.20 -0.80 11.53
N ALA A 12 -14.54 -0.69 12.81
CA ALA A 12 -13.56 -0.50 13.90
C ALA A 12 -12.58 -1.69 14.01
N ALA A 13 -13.09 -2.93 13.96
CA ALA A 13 -12.26 -4.12 13.93
C ALA A 13 -11.37 -4.19 12.69
N PHE A 14 -11.89 -3.75 11.53
CA PHE A 14 -11.16 -3.64 10.29
C PHE A 14 -10.01 -2.61 10.36
N ILE A 15 -10.24 -1.40 10.89
CA ILE A 15 -9.17 -0.41 11.08
C ILE A 15 -8.09 -0.96 12.03
N THR A 16 -8.50 -1.56 13.14
CA THR A 16 -7.58 -2.18 14.09
C THR A 16 -6.75 -3.30 13.44
N ALA A 17 -7.35 -4.06 12.52
CA ALA A 17 -6.64 -5.06 11.72
C ALA A 17 -5.61 -4.44 10.77
N CYS A 18 -5.89 -3.30 10.14
CA CYS A 18 -4.95 -2.59 9.28
C CYS A 18 -3.75 -2.03 10.07
N ASP A 19 -4.02 -1.50 11.25
CA ASP A 19 -3.02 -0.87 12.12
C ASP A 19 -2.19 -1.91 12.91
N SER A 20 -2.62 -3.18 12.92
CA SER A 20 -1.93 -4.28 13.59
C SER A 20 -1.19 -5.19 12.60
N ILE A 21 -0.16 -5.90 13.07
CA ILE A 21 0.52 -6.90 12.26
C ILE A 21 -0.11 -8.31 12.31
N SER A 22 -0.73 -8.67 13.44
CA SER A 22 -1.29 -10.00 13.64
C SER A 22 -2.72 -9.92 14.15
N MET A 23 -3.51 -10.95 13.82
CA MET A 23 -4.90 -11.04 14.28
C MET A 23 -5.01 -11.12 15.80
N SER A 24 -4.05 -11.74 16.50
CA SER A 24 -4.09 -11.82 17.96
C SER A 24 -3.91 -10.44 18.59
N ARG A 25 -2.90 -9.67 18.18
CA ARG A 25 -2.70 -8.30 18.70
C ARG A 25 -3.89 -7.39 18.38
N ALA A 26 -4.46 -7.53 17.19
CA ALA A 26 -5.63 -6.76 16.80
C ALA A 26 -6.87 -7.13 17.64
N ALA A 27 -7.08 -8.42 17.92
CA ALA A 27 -8.17 -8.89 18.75
C ALA A 27 -8.03 -8.42 20.20
N ASP A 28 -6.82 -8.52 20.77
CA ASP A 28 -6.50 -8.06 22.12
C ASP A 28 -6.75 -6.55 22.28
N ALA A 29 -6.41 -5.75 21.26
CA ALA A 29 -6.57 -4.29 21.28
C ALA A 29 -8.03 -3.84 21.45
N ILE A 30 -9.00 -4.62 20.94
CA ILE A 30 -10.43 -4.32 21.08
C ILE A 30 -11.17 -5.32 21.99
N GLY A 31 -10.44 -6.08 22.81
CA GLY A 31 -11.01 -6.97 23.82
C GLY A 31 -11.80 -8.15 23.25
N LEU A 32 -11.44 -8.67 22.07
CA LEU A 32 -12.07 -9.83 21.44
C LEU A 32 -11.15 -11.05 21.47
N THR A 33 -11.73 -12.25 21.36
CA THR A 33 -10.95 -13.44 21.04
C THR A 33 -10.50 -13.41 19.58
N THR A 34 -9.36 -14.04 19.26
CA THR A 34 -8.86 -14.12 17.88
C THR A 34 -9.88 -14.75 16.93
N SER A 35 -10.66 -15.73 17.38
CA SER A 35 -11.73 -16.37 16.58
C SER A 35 -12.90 -15.44 16.31
N ALA A 36 -13.38 -14.69 17.32
CA ALA A 36 -14.45 -13.72 17.16
C ALA A 36 -14.03 -12.56 16.24
N PHE A 37 -12.78 -12.10 16.38
CA PHE A 37 -12.18 -11.09 15.51
C PHE A 37 -12.10 -11.58 14.05
N SER A 38 -11.57 -12.78 13.82
CA SER A 38 -11.47 -13.37 12.49
C SER A 38 -12.85 -13.57 11.85
N ALA A 39 -13.85 -14.01 12.61
CA ALA A 39 -15.22 -14.15 12.11
C ALA A 39 -15.82 -12.81 11.69
N ARG A 40 -15.54 -11.74 12.45
CA ARG A 40 -16.01 -10.38 12.14
C ARG A 40 -15.39 -9.84 10.86
N LEU A 41 -14.07 -9.98 10.67
CA LEU A 41 -13.39 -9.60 9.44
C LEU A 41 -13.89 -10.42 8.25
N HIS A 42 -13.99 -11.74 8.40
CA HIS A 42 -14.47 -12.61 7.32
C HIS A 42 -15.91 -12.29 6.91
N GLY A 43 -16.77 -11.97 7.89
CA GLY A 43 -18.14 -11.51 7.64
C GLY A 43 -18.18 -10.17 6.88
N LEU A 44 -17.24 -9.26 7.14
CA LEU A 44 -17.09 -8.02 6.38
C LEU A 44 -16.65 -8.29 4.94
N GLU A 45 -15.58 -9.07 4.73
CA GLU A 45 -15.09 -9.46 3.40
C GLU A 45 -16.18 -10.11 2.54
N THR A 46 -16.89 -11.08 3.11
CA THR A 46 -17.94 -11.85 2.41
C THR A 46 -19.07 -10.95 1.93
N ARG A 47 -19.47 -9.96 2.73
CA ARG A 47 -20.59 -9.08 2.42
C ARG A 47 -20.23 -7.97 1.44
N LEU A 48 -19.00 -7.48 1.52
CA LEU A 48 -18.46 -6.55 0.52
C LEU A 48 -18.08 -7.26 -0.78
N GLY A 49 -17.92 -8.59 -0.76
CA GLY A 49 -17.40 -9.35 -1.89
C GLY A 49 -15.92 -9.07 -2.18
N LEU A 50 -15.21 -8.49 -1.20
CA LEU A 50 -13.84 -8.03 -1.27
C LEU A 50 -12.96 -8.86 -0.32
N LYS A 51 -11.84 -9.35 -0.83
CA LYS A 51 -10.73 -9.74 0.05
C LYS A 51 -10.02 -8.50 0.51
N LEU A 52 -9.87 -8.33 1.83
CA LEU A 52 -9.27 -7.14 2.44
C LEU A 52 -7.87 -7.45 2.98
N PHE A 53 -7.62 -8.69 3.39
CA PHE A 53 -6.32 -9.08 3.93
C PHE A 53 -5.75 -10.34 3.29
N ALA A 54 -4.44 -10.30 3.11
CA ALA A 54 -3.57 -11.42 2.79
C ALA A 54 -2.92 -11.97 4.07
N ARG A 55 -2.71 -13.29 4.16
CA ARG A 55 -1.97 -13.91 5.27
C ARG A 55 -0.58 -14.33 4.81
N HIS A 56 0.44 -14.00 5.58
CA HIS A 56 1.82 -14.44 5.35
C HIS A 56 2.45 -14.89 6.67
N GLY A 57 2.60 -16.21 6.85
CA GLY A 57 3.05 -16.78 8.11
C GLY A 57 2.11 -16.39 9.27
N ARG A 58 2.63 -15.70 10.29
CA ARG A 58 1.84 -15.20 11.43
C ARG A 58 1.27 -13.79 11.21
N ASN A 59 1.63 -13.15 10.10
CA ASN A 59 1.33 -11.75 9.82
C ASN A 59 0.16 -11.63 8.84
N MET A 60 -0.56 -10.52 8.95
CA MET A 60 -1.68 -10.15 8.10
C MET A 60 -1.33 -8.86 7.37
N TRP A 61 -1.62 -8.78 6.07
CA TRP A 61 -1.24 -7.67 5.22
C TRP A 61 -2.48 -7.09 4.54
N PRO A 62 -2.78 -5.78 4.70
CA PRO A 62 -3.86 -5.14 3.96
C PRO A 62 -3.61 -5.24 2.46
N LEU A 63 -4.65 -5.62 1.72
CA LEU A 63 -4.68 -5.58 0.26
C LEU A 63 -5.05 -4.16 -0.21
N PRO A 64 -4.86 -3.82 -1.49
CA PRO A 64 -5.25 -2.50 -2.02
C PRO A 64 -6.73 -2.16 -1.78
N SER A 65 -7.62 -3.16 -1.78
CA SER A 65 -9.04 -3.04 -1.40
C SER A 65 -9.26 -2.58 0.04
N ALA A 66 -8.35 -2.92 0.95
CA ALA A 66 -8.38 -2.44 2.33
C ALA A 66 -7.97 -0.96 2.42
N VAL A 67 -7.01 -0.48 1.61
CA VAL A 67 -6.64 0.95 1.57
C VAL A 67 -7.88 1.80 1.26
N TRP A 68 -8.64 1.41 0.22
CA TRP A 68 -9.89 2.07 -0.17
C TRP A 68 -10.94 2.11 0.94
N LEU A 69 -11.12 0.99 1.66
CA LEU A 69 -12.09 0.88 2.76
C LEU A 69 -11.62 1.62 4.02
N TYR A 70 -10.30 1.70 4.26
CA TYR A 70 -9.70 2.33 5.43
C TYR A 70 -10.11 3.79 5.54
N ASN A 71 -9.91 4.57 4.48
CA ASN A 71 -10.20 6.01 4.49
C ASN A 71 -11.69 6.31 4.77
N ARG A 72 -12.58 5.52 4.17
CA ARG A 72 -14.04 5.62 4.41
C ARG A 72 -14.41 5.23 5.83
N SER A 73 -13.77 4.18 6.35
CA SER A 73 -14.03 3.68 7.70
C SER A 73 -13.57 4.66 8.78
N VAL A 74 -12.36 5.22 8.65
CA VAL A 74 -11.85 6.26 9.57
C VAL A 74 -12.79 7.46 9.61
N ARG A 75 -13.21 7.95 8.44
CA ARG A 75 -14.13 9.08 8.32
C ARG A 75 -15.47 8.83 9.05
N LEU A 76 -16.08 7.66 8.84
CA LEU A 76 -17.32 7.26 9.52
C LEU A 76 -17.15 7.14 11.04
N LEU A 77 -16.03 6.56 11.49
CA LEU A 77 -15.77 6.34 12.90
C LEU A 77 -15.49 7.65 13.64
N LEU A 78 -14.69 8.56 13.06
CA LEU A 78 -14.48 9.91 13.60
C LEU A 78 -15.79 10.68 13.72
N ALA A 79 -16.69 10.56 12.74
CA ALA A 79 -18.01 11.18 12.80
C ALA A 79 -18.88 10.61 13.94
N GLU A 80 -18.85 9.30 14.16
CA GLU A 80 -19.54 8.70 15.31
C GLU A 80 -18.93 9.13 16.65
N GLU A 81 -17.60 9.24 16.76
CA GLU A 81 -16.96 9.72 17.99
C GLU A 81 -17.40 11.14 18.32
N PHE A 82 -17.51 12.00 17.29
CA PHE A 82 -18.01 13.35 17.46
C PHE A 82 -19.45 13.38 18.01
N LEU A 83 -20.34 12.50 17.53
CA LEU A 83 -21.71 12.41 18.05
C LEU A 83 -21.76 12.10 19.54
N ARG A 84 -20.77 11.37 20.07
CA ARG A 84 -20.70 10.98 21.49
C ARG A 84 -20.17 12.08 22.40
N LEU A 85 -19.62 13.16 21.85
CA LEU A 85 -19.16 14.28 22.65
C LEU A 85 -20.38 15.07 23.13
N ARG A 86 -20.53 15.20 24.46
CA ARG A 86 -21.64 15.96 25.07
C ARG A 86 -21.65 17.39 24.53
N LEU A 87 -22.54 17.68 23.59
CA LEU A 87 -22.75 19.04 23.09
C LEU A 87 -23.20 19.93 24.25
N ARG A 88 -22.30 20.79 24.75
CA ARG A 88 -22.72 21.86 25.66
C ARG A 88 -23.57 22.84 24.87
N VAL A 89 -24.87 22.89 25.15
CA VAL A 89 -25.75 23.94 24.64
C VAL A 89 -25.31 25.25 25.32
N ARG A 90 -24.62 26.11 24.58
CA ARG A 90 -24.49 27.52 24.98
C ARG A 90 -25.81 28.19 24.61
N SER A 91 -26.51 28.77 25.59
CA SER A 91 -27.70 29.59 25.30
C SER A 91 -27.34 30.68 24.29
N GLY A 92 -28.02 30.68 23.14
CA GLY A 92 -27.84 31.68 22.09
C GLY A 92 -26.75 31.42 21.05
N ALA A 93 -26.13 30.24 21.00
CA ALA A 93 -25.22 29.86 19.91
C ALA A 93 -25.99 29.42 18.64
N GLU A 94 -25.40 29.65 17.47
CA GLU A 94 -25.97 29.32 16.14
C GLU A 94 -26.55 27.89 16.10
N GLU A 95 -27.70 27.75 15.41
CA GLU A 95 -28.47 26.49 15.29
C GLU A 95 -27.70 25.36 14.57
N THR A 96 -26.59 25.66 13.89
CA THR A 96 -25.89 24.73 13.00
C THR A 96 -24.47 24.44 13.44
N ILE A 97 -24.06 23.17 13.42
CA ILE A 97 -22.67 22.76 13.65
C ILE A 97 -21.81 23.27 12.49
N ARG A 98 -20.76 24.04 12.81
CA ARG A 98 -19.77 24.50 11.83
C ARG A 98 -19.05 23.29 11.24
N SER A 99 -18.71 23.31 9.95
CA SER A 99 -17.98 22.22 9.30
C SER A 99 -16.72 22.69 8.59
N VAL A 100 -15.60 22.04 8.90
CA VAL A 100 -14.29 22.25 8.27
C VAL A 100 -13.83 20.96 7.62
N ILE A 101 -13.33 21.04 6.38
CA ILE A 101 -12.82 19.88 5.66
C ILE A 101 -11.30 19.81 5.82
N ILE A 102 -10.81 18.67 6.29
CA ILE A 102 -9.38 18.33 6.32
C ILE A 102 -9.12 17.39 5.15
N GLN A 103 -8.29 17.82 4.20
CA GLN A 103 -7.88 17.03 3.05
C GLN A 103 -6.49 16.43 3.28
N LEU A 104 -6.39 15.11 3.11
CA LEU A 104 -5.13 14.36 3.23
C LEU A 104 -4.99 13.39 2.07
N ASP A 105 -3.80 13.29 1.49
CA ASP A 105 -3.55 12.37 0.37
C ASP A 105 -3.74 10.90 0.80
N GLU A 106 -4.44 10.10 -0.02
CA GLU A 106 -4.63 8.67 0.21
C GLU A 106 -3.30 7.91 0.31
N ALA A 107 -2.24 8.40 -0.34
CA ALA A 107 -0.93 7.80 -0.23
C ALA A 107 -0.34 7.86 1.20
N TYR A 108 -0.91 8.68 2.09
CA TYR A 108 -0.56 8.74 3.51
C TYR A 108 -1.37 7.74 4.37
N THR A 109 -2.23 6.92 3.79
CA THR A 109 -3.07 5.95 4.53
C THR A 109 -2.22 5.02 5.40
N GLY A 110 -2.60 4.87 6.67
CA GLY A 110 -1.90 4.01 7.64
C GLY A 110 -0.49 4.48 8.02
N THR A 111 -0.09 5.70 7.66
CA THR A 111 1.17 6.32 8.12
C THR A 111 1.00 7.07 9.44
N TYR A 112 2.11 7.40 10.10
CA TYR A 112 2.07 8.26 11.29
C TYR A 112 1.42 9.62 11.03
N MET A 113 1.56 10.17 9.82
CA MET A 113 0.88 11.41 9.42
C MET A 113 -0.63 11.25 9.51
N ALA A 114 -1.19 10.20 8.91
CA ALA A 114 -2.63 9.95 8.98
C ALA A 114 -3.11 9.74 10.41
N LEU A 115 -2.35 9.03 11.25
CA LEU A 115 -2.70 8.85 12.66
C LEU A 115 -2.62 10.15 13.47
N ALA A 116 -1.61 10.99 13.24
CA ALA A 116 -1.48 12.28 13.90
C ALA A 116 -2.63 13.23 13.52
N VAL A 117 -3.09 13.19 12.26
CA VAL A 117 -4.28 13.92 11.81
C VAL A 117 -5.54 13.42 12.53
N GLN A 118 -5.72 12.11 12.65
CA GLN A 118 -6.85 11.53 13.39
C GLN A 118 -6.84 11.95 14.87
N ASP A 119 -5.68 11.91 15.54
CA ASP A 119 -5.55 12.35 16.94
C ASP A 119 -5.85 13.85 17.10
N ALA A 120 -5.32 14.68 16.21
CA ALA A 120 -5.59 16.12 16.19
C ALA A 120 -7.10 16.41 16.03
N ILE A 121 -7.80 15.69 15.13
CA ILE A 121 -9.26 15.83 14.98
C ILE A 121 -9.98 15.51 16.30
N ARG A 122 -9.66 14.37 16.93
CA ARG A 122 -10.28 13.97 18.21
C ARG A 122 -10.06 15.03 19.30
N ARG A 123 -8.85 15.56 19.40
CA ARG A 123 -8.51 16.61 20.38
C ARG A 123 -9.29 17.88 20.11
N VAL A 124 -9.35 18.35 18.87
CA VAL A 124 -10.13 19.54 18.50
C VAL A 124 -11.60 19.34 18.84
N HIS A 125 -12.20 18.20 18.49
CA HIS A 125 -13.60 17.91 18.82
C HIS A 125 -13.86 17.93 20.33
N SER A 126 -12.90 17.48 21.14
CA SER A 126 -13.01 17.54 22.61
C SER A 126 -12.97 18.96 23.17
N ILE A 127 -12.29 19.90 22.49
CA ILE A 127 -12.12 21.30 22.90
C ILE A 127 -13.24 22.18 22.33
N GLN A 128 -13.62 21.96 21.07
CA GLN A 128 -14.58 22.74 20.28
C GLN A 128 -15.70 21.83 19.76
N GLN A 129 -16.74 21.69 20.57
CA GLN A 129 -17.87 20.79 20.31
C GLN A 129 -18.88 21.35 19.30
N ASP A 130 -18.75 22.61 18.92
CA ASP A 130 -19.58 23.31 17.94
C ASP A 130 -19.01 23.25 16.52
N CYS A 131 -17.87 22.58 16.32
CA CYS A 131 -17.25 22.39 15.02
C CYS A 131 -16.99 20.92 14.70
N PHE A 132 -17.48 20.48 13.55
CA PHE A 132 -17.22 19.19 12.95
C PHE A 132 -16.08 19.28 11.94
N LEU A 133 -15.09 18.40 12.08
CA LEU A 133 -13.95 18.30 11.18
C LEU A 133 -14.12 17.03 10.35
N ASP A 134 -14.29 17.18 9.05
CA ASP A 134 -14.52 16.09 8.11
C ASP A 134 -13.21 15.73 7.39
N LEU A 135 -12.73 14.50 7.58
CA LEU A 135 -11.50 14.01 6.94
C LEU A 135 -11.83 13.39 5.58
N ILE A 136 -11.34 14.00 4.51
CA ILE A 136 -11.57 13.56 3.13
C ILE A 136 -10.23 13.32 2.44
N SER A 137 -10.16 12.34 1.54
CA SER A 137 -8.95 12.14 0.75
C SER A 137 -8.78 13.22 -0.33
N SER A 138 -7.59 13.83 -0.40
CA SER A 138 -7.16 14.59 -1.58
C SER A 138 -6.73 13.59 -2.65
N ARG A 139 -7.39 13.63 -3.82
CA ARG A 139 -7.34 12.63 -4.92
C ARG A 139 -6.01 11.90 -5.04
N HIS A 140 -6.03 10.56 -5.09
CA HIS A 140 -5.12 9.71 -5.88
C HIS A 140 -5.53 8.22 -5.85
N SER A 141 -6.77 7.90 -6.24
CA SER A 141 -7.15 6.51 -6.44
C SER A 141 -7.95 6.32 -7.73
N PRO A 142 -7.66 5.26 -8.50
CA PRO A 142 -8.47 4.90 -9.68
C PRO A 142 -9.92 4.55 -9.27
N PHE A 143 -10.14 4.27 -7.99
CA PHE A 143 -11.42 3.88 -7.42
C PHE A 143 -12.23 5.07 -6.86
N GLU A 144 -11.69 6.29 -6.88
CA GLU A 144 -12.36 7.49 -6.33
C GLU A 144 -12.82 8.47 -7.41
N SER A 145 -14.09 8.85 -7.35
CA SER A 145 -14.66 9.91 -8.19
C SER A 145 -14.72 11.25 -7.44
N ARG A 146 -14.89 12.38 -8.15
CA ARG A 146 -15.17 13.68 -7.50
C ARG A 146 -16.42 13.65 -6.60
N ALA A 147 -17.37 12.76 -6.86
CA ALA A 147 -18.57 12.62 -6.00
C ALA A 147 -18.23 12.00 -4.62
N ASP A 148 -17.09 11.34 -4.48
CA ASP A 148 -16.63 10.70 -3.23
C ASP A 148 -16.09 11.72 -2.22
N GLN A 149 -15.86 12.96 -2.66
CA GLN A 149 -15.31 14.06 -1.85
C GLN A 149 -16.40 15.00 -1.31
N GLN A 150 -17.68 14.60 -1.37
CA GLN A 150 -18.75 15.41 -0.78
C GLN A 150 -18.59 15.45 0.75
N PRO A 151 -18.67 16.62 1.37
CA PRO A 151 -18.63 16.73 2.82
C PRO A 151 -19.88 16.09 3.45
N MET A 152 -19.74 15.56 4.66
CA MET A 152 -20.87 15.01 5.41
C MET A 152 -21.91 16.08 5.74
N ILE A 153 -21.48 17.34 5.87
CA ILE A 153 -22.34 18.50 6.07
C ILE A 153 -22.20 19.40 4.84
N ALA A 154 -23.27 19.59 4.07
CA ALA A 154 -23.23 20.28 2.78
C ALA A 154 -22.76 21.75 2.83
N ASN A 155 -22.83 22.40 3.99
CA ASN A 155 -22.50 23.82 4.17
C ASN A 155 -21.08 24.06 4.72
N SER A 156 -20.13 23.15 4.50
CA SER A 156 -18.74 23.35 4.94
C SER A 156 -18.15 24.64 4.37
N SER A 157 -17.65 25.50 5.24
CA SER A 157 -17.22 26.87 4.89
C SER A 157 -15.73 26.98 4.58
N SER A 158 -14.90 25.97 4.90
CA SER A 158 -13.44 26.07 4.80
C SER A 158 -12.77 24.72 4.56
N ILE A 159 -11.71 24.71 3.73
CA ILE A 159 -10.93 23.53 3.35
C ILE A 159 -9.46 23.76 3.76
N LEU A 160 -8.90 22.79 4.49
CA LEU A 160 -7.48 22.68 4.84
C LEU A 160 -6.86 21.51 4.08
N GLU A 161 -5.94 21.78 3.16
CA GLU A 161 -5.20 20.73 2.47
C GLU A 161 -3.84 20.50 3.14
N LEU A 162 -3.58 19.26 3.53
CA LEU A 162 -2.33 18.83 4.14
C LEU A 162 -1.50 18.05 3.12
N SER A 163 -0.27 18.51 2.89
CA SER A 163 0.69 17.83 2.00
C SER A 163 2.08 17.79 2.64
N VAL A 164 2.89 16.81 2.27
CA VAL A 164 4.30 16.74 2.69
C VAL A 164 5.20 17.27 1.58
N ARG A 165 6.09 18.21 1.92
CA ARG A 165 7.00 18.90 0.99
C ARG A 165 8.43 18.90 1.55
N CYS A 166 9.45 19.03 0.70
CA CYS A 166 10.81 19.35 1.17
C CYS A 166 11.09 20.85 1.05
N THR A 167 11.70 21.44 2.06
CA THR A 167 12.01 22.88 2.06
C THR A 167 13.43 23.14 1.56
N LYS A 168 13.59 24.12 0.66
CA LYS A 168 14.91 24.61 0.26
C LYS A 168 15.43 25.65 1.25
N GLY A 169 15.61 25.30 2.53
CA GLY A 169 16.28 26.13 3.54
C GLY A 169 15.73 27.56 3.84
N ASN A 170 14.81 28.09 3.05
CA ASN A 170 14.28 29.47 3.13
C ASN A 170 12.83 29.55 3.64
N ASN A 171 12.12 28.42 3.78
CA ASN A 171 10.83 28.42 4.45
C ASN A 171 11.09 28.52 5.94
N ARG A 172 10.62 29.61 6.57
CA ARG A 172 10.74 29.79 8.01
C ARG A 172 9.86 28.72 8.69
N PRO A 173 10.42 27.83 9.53
CA PRO A 173 9.66 26.81 10.27
C PRO A 173 8.58 27.41 11.18
N ASP A 174 8.67 28.71 11.45
CA ASP A 174 7.74 29.48 12.28
C ASP A 174 6.48 29.97 11.54
N GLU A 175 6.37 29.74 10.22
CA GLU A 175 5.13 30.02 9.50
C GLU A 175 4.01 29.06 9.97
N PRO A 176 2.81 29.56 10.32
CA PRO A 176 1.72 28.71 10.84
C PRO A 176 1.32 27.57 9.88
N SER A 177 1.46 27.79 8.57
CA SER A 177 1.18 26.87 7.47
C SER A 177 2.27 25.83 7.22
N VAL A 178 3.42 25.93 7.90
CA VAL A 178 4.56 25.02 7.75
C VAL A 178 4.86 24.38 9.09
N MET A 179 4.92 23.06 9.14
CA MET A 179 5.26 22.31 10.35
C MET A 179 6.52 21.48 10.07
N PRO A 180 7.62 21.70 10.82
CA PRO A 180 8.80 20.86 10.67
C PRO A 180 8.42 19.41 10.93
N ILE A 181 8.81 18.54 10.00
CA ILE A 181 8.70 17.10 10.19
C ILE A 181 9.98 16.64 10.88
N GLY A 182 9.87 15.64 11.76
CA GLY A 182 11.02 14.97 12.36
C GLY A 182 12.04 14.48 11.32
N THR A 183 13.20 14.02 11.78
CA THR A 183 14.28 13.57 10.91
C THR A 183 13.87 12.38 10.04
N TRP A 184 14.60 12.18 8.94
CA TRP A 184 14.54 10.91 8.23
C TRP A 184 14.93 9.77 9.17
N MET A 185 14.36 8.60 8.95
CA MET A 185 14.55 7.42 9.78
C MET A 185 15.16 6.31 8.95
N ALA A 186 16.24 5.73 9.47
CA ALA A 186 16.77 4.45 9.05
C ALA A 186 16.06 3.34 9.83
N VAL A 187 15.43 2.38 9.14
CA VAL A 187 14.47 1.43 9.72
C VAL A 187 14.74 0.02 9.17
N GLY A 188 14.99 -0.96 10.03
CA GLY A 188 15.17 -2.35 9.63
C GLY A 188 15.93 -3.20 10.66
N GLU A 189 16.16 -4.49 10.36
CA GLU A 189 16.92 -5.39 11.24
C GLU A 189 18.42 -5.10 11.21
N GLY A 190 18.93 -4.71 10.04
CA GLY A 190 20.31 -4.33 9.80
C GLY A 190 20.59 -2.86 10.09
N ALA A 191 19.55 -2.05 10.36
CA ALA A 191 19.70 -0.61 10.51
C ALA A 191 20.79 -0.29 11.55
N PHE A 192 21.72 0.58 11.15
CA PHE A 192 22.80 1.11 11.98
C PHE A 192 22.57 2.58 12.26
N ASP A 193 23.11 3.07 13.39
CA ASP A 193 23.15 4.51 13.66
C ASP A 193 24.03 5.21 12.60
N PRO A 194 23.45 6.04 11.71
CA PRO A 194 24.20 6.73 10.68
C PRO A 194 25.20 7.75 11.25
N GLN A 195 25.00 8.16 12.51
CA GLN A 195 25.96 9.01 13.23
C GLN A 195 27.25 8.25 13.56
N MET A 196 27.19 6.92 13.67
CA MET A 196 28.34 6.05 13.95
C MET A 196 29.02 5.51 12.69
N ASN A 197 28.33 5.40 11.55
CA ASN A 197 28.91 4.96 10.28
C ASN A 197 28.22 5.59 9.04
N LYS A 198 28.87 6.56 8.39
CA LYS A 198 28.34 7.28 7.21
C LYS A 198 28.33 6.46 5.91
N ASP A 199 28.97 5.29 5.87
CA ASP A 199 28.93 4.38 4.72
C ASP A 199 27.79 3.36 4.81
N ALA A 200 27.16 3.20 5.98
CA ALA A 200 26.03 2.29 6.21
C ALA A 200 24.75 2.67 5.44
N LEU A 201 24.68 3.89 4.88
CA LEU A 201 23.55 4.30 4.04
C LEU A 201 23.50 3.53 2.71
N ARG A 202 24.66 3.03 2.19
CA ARG A 202 24.84 2.44 0.84
C ARG A 202 23.90 1.30 0.49
N ASP A 203 23.44 0.57 1.49
CA ASP A 203 22.59 -0.61 1.32
C ASP A 203 21.10 -0.35 1.62
N MET A 204 20.76 0.90 1.94
CA MET A 204 19.39 1.29 2.28
C MET A 204 18.56 1.60 1.04
N ILE A 205 17.25 1.34 1.13
CA ILE A 205 16.29 1.63 0.06
C ILE A 205 15.32 2.74 0.49
N VAL A 206 15.11 3.71 -0.40
CA VAL A 206 14.02 4.67 -0.33
C VAL A 206 12.85 4.14 -1.19
N PRO A 207 11.70 3.79 -0.60
CA PRO A 207 10.52 3.38 -1.36
C PRO A 207 9.93 4.56 -2.13
N GLU A 208 8.92 4.31 -2.95
CA GLU A 208 8.28 5.34 -3.75
C GLU A 208 7.51 6.30 -2.85
N LEU A 209 7.91 7.58 -2.89
CA LEU A 209 7.35 8.63 -2.06
C LEU A 209 6.19 9.34 -2.77
N PRO A 210 5.12 9.71 -2.04
CA PRO A 210 3.90 10.26 -2.66
C PRO A 210 4.07 11.61 -3.38
N GLY A 211 3.34 11.78 -4.48
CA GLY A 211 3.06 13.07 -5.09
C GLY A 211 4.29 13.88 -5.47
N THR A 212 4.26 15.20 -5.22
CA THR A 212 5.37 16.12 -5.53
C THR A 212 6.57 15.96 -4.60
N LEU A 213 6.49 15.11 -3.58
CA LEU A 213 7.59 14.94 -2.62
C LEU A 213 8.81 14.31 -3.29
N SER A 214 8.60 13.32 -4.16
CA SER A 214 9.70 12.71 -4.94
C SER A 214 10.45 13.77 -5.75
N ASP A 215 9.71 14.65 -6.45
CA ASP A 215 10.27 15.76 -7.21
C ASP A 215 10.94 16.82 -6.32
N ASP A 216 10.37 17.11 -5.16
CA ASP A 216 10.94 18.08 -4.22
C ASP A 216 12.24 17.57 -3.60
N ILE A 217 12.31 16.27 -3.29
CA ILE A 217 13.52 15.59 -2.82
C ILE A 217 14.58 15.60 -3.90
N ALA A 218 14.24 15.19 -5.13
CA ALA A 218 15.17 15.18 -6.25
C ALA A 218 15.80 16.56 -6.51
N ARG A 219 15.05 17.63 -6.25
CA ARG A 219 15.49 19.03 -6.40
C ARG A 219 16.17 19.62 -5.16
N HIS A 220 16.32 18.88 -4.07
CA HIS A 220 16.87 19.38 -2.81
C HIS A 220 18.41 19.37 -2.79
N PRO A 221 19.11 20.44 -2.34
CA PRO A 221 20.58 20.53 -2.40
C PRO A 221 21.35 19.44 -1.64
N ASN A 222 20.78 18.91 -0.56
CA ASN A 222 21.39 17.82 0.22
C ASN A 222 21.16 16.44 -0.40
N TRP A 223 20.19 16.31 -1.32
CA TRP A 223 19.82 15.01 -1.89
C TRP A 223 20.95 14.34 -2.69
N PRO A 224 21.72 15.03 -3.56
CA PRO A 224 22.84 14.41 -4.28
C PRO A 224 23.87 13.72 -3.38
N ARG A 225 24.04 14.18 -2.12
CA ARG A 225 24.98 13.57 -1.16
C ARG A 225 24.48 12.23 -0.60
N LEU A 226 23.16 12.04 -0.59
CA LEU A 226 22.47 10.84 -0.12
C LEU A 226 22.13 9.90 -1.28
N SER A 227 21.69 10.41 -2.43
CA SER A 227 21.15 9.62 -3.54
C SER A 227 22.17 8.66 -4.17
N HIS A 228 23.46 8.98 -4.16
CA HIS A 228 24.52 8.07 -4.61
C HIS A 228 24.79 6.92 -3.63
N LYS A 229 24.25 7.03 -2.42
CA LYS A 229 24.41 6.08 -1.33
C LYS A 229 23.12 5.36 -0.99
N VAL A 230 22.01 5.51 -1.72
CA VAL A 230 20.78 4.78 -1.39
C VAL A 230 20.14 4.25 -2.65
N GLY A 231 19.59 3.04 -2.58
CA GLY A 231 18.74 2.48 -3.63
C GLY A 231 17.36 3.14 -3.61
N THR A 232 16.63 3.04 -4.72
CA THR A 232 15.20 3.38 -4.78
C THR A 232 14.40 2.15 -5.19
N ALA A 233 13.16 2.06 -4.71
CA ALA A 233 12.23 1.01 -5.10
C ALA A 233 10.90 1.62 -5.57
N ALA A 234 10.36 1.11 -6.67
CA ALA A 234 9.03 1.46 -7.19
C ALA A 234 7.93 0.74 -6.39
N VAL A 235 7.91 0.99 -5.08
CA VAL A 235 6.95 0.43 -4.13
C VAL A 235 6.40 1.57 -3.30
N GLY A 236 5.13 1.91 -3.52
CA GLY A 236 4.45 2.95 -2.77
C GLY A 236 4.21 2.57 -1.30
N LEU A 237 4.05 3.58 -0.44
CA LEU A 237 3.79 3.41 0.99
C LEU A 237 2.52 2.59 1.30
N GLN A 238 1.54 2.63 0.40
CA GLN A 238 0.27 1.89 0.49
C GLN A 238 0.38 0.44 -0.02
N ASP A 239 1.46 0.09 -0.72
CA ASP A 239 1.76 -1.31 -1.04
C ASP A 239 2.39 -1.96 0.19
N TYR A 240 1.58 -2.17 1.23
CA TYR A 240 2.04 -2.74 2.49
C TYR A 240 2.78 -4.05 2.32
N PHE A 241 2.47 -4.80 1.26
CA PHE A 241 3.18 -6.03 0.97
C PHE A 241 4.52 -5.79 0.27
N GLY A 242 4.55 -4.99 -0.79
CA GLY A 242 5.81 -4.58 -1.41
C GLY A 242 6.75 -3.98 -0.36
N MET A 243 6.22 -3.18 0.57
CA MET A 243 6.96 -2.66 1.71
C MET A 243 7.47 -3.78 2.62
N ALA A 244 6.64 -4.76 2.98
CA ALA A 244 7.07 -5.95 3.73
C ALA A 244 8.22 -6.70 3.05
N LEU A 245 8.12 -6.86 1.73
CA LEU A 245 9.13 -7.50 0.91
C LEU A 245 10.42 -6.70 0.92
N LEU A 246 10.34 -5.38 0.76
CA LEU A 246 11.49 -4.50 0.85
C LEU A 246 12.17 -4.62 2.21
N PHE A 247 11.42 -4.56 3.33
CA PHE A 247 11.95 -4.73 4.68
C PHE A 247 12.60 -6.09 4.94
N SER A 248 12.13 -7.14 4.28
CA SER A 248 12.71 -8.48 4.45
C SER A 248 14.12 -8.62 3.85
N SER A 249 14.49 -7.71 2.96
CA SER A 249 15.73 -7.81 2.17
C SER A 249 16.63 -6.58 2.31
N HIS A 250 16.11 -5.44 2.79
CA HIS A 250 16.81 -4.17 2.87
C HIS A 250 16.34 -3.35 4.08
N ASP A 251 17.24 -2.52 4.61
CA ASP A 251 16.85 -1.46 5.54
C ASP A 251 16.25 -0.29 4.75
N LEU A 252 15.22 0.36 5.28
CA LEU A 252 14.53 1.46 4.61
C LEU A 252 14.91 2.82 5.17
N LEU A 253 14.96 3.80 4.27
CA LEU A 253 15.18 5.20 4.60
C LEU A 253 13.93 6.01 4.25
N LEU A 254 13.26 6.56 5.26
CA LEU A 254 11.93 7.19 5.11
C LEU A 254 11.77 8.42 6.03
N PRO A 255 11.04 9.48 5.60
CA PRO A 255 10.60 10.52 6.52
C PRO A 255 9.69 9.95 7.61
N ARG A 256 9.92 10.31 8.89
CA ARG A 256 9.17 9.75 10.04
C ARG A 256 7.63 9.76 9.88
N PRO A 257 6.97 10.84 9.43
CA PRO A 257 5.51 10.87 9.29
C PRO A 257 4.99 9.96 8.19
N LEU A 258 5.83 9.66 7.19
CA LEU A 258 5.47 8.79 6.08
C LEU A 258 5.70 7.31 6.40
N MET A 259 6.33 6.99 7.53
CA MET A 259 6.49 5.62 7.96
C MET A 259 5.11 5.00 8.25
N PRO A 260 4.74 3.89 7.59
CA PRO A 260 3.56 3.14 7.96
C PRO A 260 3.62 2.72 9.44
N ALA A 261 2.58 3.00 10.21
CA ALA A 261 2.59 2.81 11.67
C ALA A 261 2.88 1.36 12.08
N ARG A 262 2.38 0.41 11.28
CA ARG A 262 2.58 -1.03 11.47
C ARG A 262 4.03 -1.51 11.29
N ILE A 263 4.89 -0.73 10.65
CA ILE A 263 6.32 -1.08 10.49
C ILE A 263 7.05 -0.94 11.82
N ALA A 264 6.69 0.01 12.66
CA ALA A 264 7.32 0.16 13.97
C ALA A 264 7.13 -1.06 14.88
N ASP A 265 6.11 -1.89 14.60
CA ASP A 265 5.90 -3.17 15.30
C ASP A 265 6.82 -4.30 14.84
N ILE A 266 7.46 -4.18 13.66
CA ILE A 266 8.36 -5.20 13.09
C ILE A 266 9.79 -4.77 12.89
N ALA A 267 10.08 -3.47 12.83
CA ALA A 267 11.42 -2.97 12.72
C ALA A 267 12.04 -2.89 14.12
N PRO A 268 12.98 -3.78 14.49
CA PRO A 268 13.53 -3.80 15.85
C PRO A 268 14.46 -2.61 16.10
N ARG A 269 14.89 -1.89 15.05
CA ARG A 269 15.82 -0.76 15.13
C ARG A 269 15.37 0.39 14.25
N MET A 270 15.41 1.59 14.82
CA MET A 270 15.08 2.85 14.16
C MET A 270 16.08 3.92 14.61
N TYR A 271 16.77 4.55 13.66
CA TYR A 271 17.75 5.60 13.93
C TYR A 271 17.43 6.87 13.15
N ALA A 272 17.59 8.02 13.78
CA ALA A 272 17.45 9.31 13.13
C ALA A 272 18.62 9.55 12.16
N VAL A 273 18.31 10.06 10.97
CA VAL A 273 19.25 10.44 9.92
C VAL A 273 19.17 11.97 9.76
N PRO A 274 20.04 12.75 10.44
CA PRO A 274 19.93 14.22 10.48
C PRO A 274 20.22 14.89 9.13
N ASP A 275 21.03 14.26 8.28
CA ASP A 275 21.48 14.82 7.00
C ASP A 275 20.42 14.72 5.87
N GLY A 276 19.26 14.11 6.15
CA GLY A 276 18.17 13.97 5.18
C GLY A 276 17.53 15.31 4.77
N PRO A 277 16.91 15.42 3.57
CA PRO A 277 16.16 16.60 3.17
C PRO A 277 15.08 16.95 4.22
N PRO A 278 15.08 18.16 4.80
CA PRO A 278 14.08 18.53 5.78
C PRO A 278 12.70 18.50 5.11
N CYS A 279 11.87 17.58 5.60
CA CYS A 279 10.47 17.53 5.19
C CYS A 279 9.68 18.49 6.08
N VAL A 280 8.60 19.03 5.53
CA VAL A 280 7.61 19.80 6.28
C VAL A 280 6.22 19.38 5.86
N ILE A 281 5.27 19.48 6.79
CA ILE A 281 3.86 19.43 6.42
C ILE A 281 3.49 20.86 6.02
N HIS A 282 3.02 20.99 4.80
CA HIS A 282 2.48 22.23 4.26
C HIS A 282 0.95 22.18 4.34
N ALA A 283 0.39 23.10 5.11
CA ALA A 283 -1.04 23.29 5.28
C ALA A 283 -1.51 24.47 4.42
N ARG A 284 -2.36 24.19 3.42
CA ARG A 284 -2.92 25.20 2.52
C ARG A 284 -4.38 25.46 2.89
N GLU A 285 -4.66 26.67 3.38
CA GLU A 285 -5.99 27.10 3.79
C GLU A 285 -6.70 27.83 2.64
N SER A 286 -7.99 27.56 2.43
CA SER A 286 -8.82 28.34 1.49
C SER A 286 -9.61 29.49 2.17
N GLY A 287 -9.34 29.76 3.46
CA GLY A 287 -9.99 30.80 4.25
C GLY A 287 -9.37 30.92 5.65
N LEU A 288 -9.69 32.00 6.38
CA LEU A 288 -9.21 32.23 7.76
C LEU A 288 -10.21 31.64 8.76
N ASP A 289 -9.94 30.45 9.28
CA ASP A 289 -10.79 29.76 10.25
C ASP A 289 -10.04 29.57 11.60
N PRO A 290 -10.53 30.11 12.74
CA PRO A 290 -9.92 29.89 14.05
C PRO A 290 -9.79 28.41 14.46
N VAL A 291 -10.69 27.55 13.95
CA VAL A 291 -10.65 26.11 14.19
C VAL A 291 -9.44 25.49 13.50
N MET A 292 -9.06 25.96 12.30
CA MET A 292 -7.86 25.48 11.60
C MET A 292 -6.60 25.74 12.40
N GLN A 293 -6.47 26.91 13.04
CA GLN A 293 -5.32 27.21 13.89
C GLN A 293 -5.26 26.30 15.13
N THR A 294 -6.41 26.00 15.72
CA THR A 294 -6.53 25.04 16.82
C THR A 294 -6.11 23.63 16.36
N PHE A 295 -6.60 23.20 15.20
CA PHE A 295 -6.22 21.93 14.59
C PHE A 295 -4.72 21.83 14.29
N LEU A 296 -4.12 22.86 13.68
CA LEU A 296 -2.68 22.88 13.40
C LEU A 296 -1.84 22.82 14.67
N ALA A 297 -2.28 23.47 15.77
CA ALA A 297 -1.62 23.36 17.06
C ALA A 297 -1.66 21.94 17.64
N GLU A 298 -2.82 21.27 17.59
CA GLU A 298 -2.97 19.89 18.06
C GLU A 298 -2.26 18.88 17.15
N LEU A 299 -2.19 19.15 15.84
CA LEU A 299 -1.40 18.36 14.90
C LEU A 299 0.10 18.45 15.21
N ARG A 300 0.63 19.66 15.44
CA ARG A 300 2.02 19.85 15.91
C ARG A 300 2.28 19.06 17.19
N ARG A 301 1.37 19.14 18.17
CA ARG A 301 1.48 18.41 19.43
C ARG A 301 1.54 16.90 19.21
N SER A 302 0.69 16.39 18.33
CA SER A 302 0.61 14.96 17.99
C SER A 302 1.91 14.47 17.33
N LEU A 303 2.49 15.27 16.43
CA LEU A 303 3.73 14.95 15.72
C LEU A 303 4.98 15.02 16.61
N SER A 304 5.00 15.91 17.60
CA SER A 304 6.15 16.14 18.49
C SER A 304 6.27 15.13 19.64
N THR A 305 5.26 14.28 19.88
CA THR A 305 5.39 13.23 20.90
C THR A 305 6.44 12.20 20.47
N ASP A 306 7.56 12.16 21.20
CA ASP A 306 8.68 11.26 20.92
C ASP A 306 8.23 9.79 20.99
N GLY A 307 8.61 9.03 19.96
CA GLY A 307 8.22 7.62 19.75
C GLY A 307 8.75 6.64 20.79
N SER A 308 9.31 7.10 21.91
CA SER A 308 9.74 6.29 23.06
C SER A 308 8.56 5.58 23.73
N SER A 309 7.37 6.19 23.64
CA SER A 309 6.10 5.51 23.87
C SER A 309 5.55 5.21 22.49
N GLY A 310 5.90 4.07 21.89
CA GLY A 310 5.36 3.66 20.58
C GLY A 310 3.86 3.92 20.58
N GLY A 311 3.45 4.99 19.86
CA GLY A 311 2.19 5.66 20.10
C GLY A 311 1.08 4.64 19.98
N ARG A 312 0.57 4.17 21.13
CA ARG A 312 -0.43 3.11 21.13
C ARG A 312 -1.68 3.75 20.54
N PHE A 313 -1.92 3.43 19.28
CA PHE A 313 -3.15 3.70 18.57
C PHE A 313 -4.32 3.39 19.51
N GLN A 314 -5.19 4.38 19.73
CA GLN A 314 -6.41 4.17 20.49
C GLN A 314 -7.44 3.58 19.52
N PRO A 315 -7.87 2.31 19.72
CA PRO A 315 -8.84 1.69 18.84
C PRO A 315 -10.17 2.41 18.90
N PHE A 316 -10.82 2.53 17.75
CA PHE A 316 -12.19 3.02 17.69
C PHE A 316 -13.11 2.05 18.44
N SER A 317 -13.97 2.62 19.29
CA SER A 317 -14.97 1.86 20.04
C SER A 317 -16.35 2.50 19.85
N PRO A 318 -16.97 2.34 18.66
CA PRO A 318 -18.26 2.94 18.38
C PRO A 318 -19.33 2.39 19.33
N ALA A 319 -20.15 3.27 19.88
CA ALA A 319 -21.26 2.93 20.76
C ALA A 319 -22.61 2.96 20.02
N ALA A 320 -22.72 3.81 18.99
CA ALA A 320 -23.88 3.86 18.12
C ALA A 320 -23.78 2.83 16.98
N THR A 321 -24.94 2.35 16.53
CA THR A 321 -25.07 1.45 15.36
C THR A 321 -25.68 2.19 14.18
N LEU A 322 -25.36 1.75 12.96
CA LEU A 322 -25.97 2.32 11.75
C LEU A 322 -27.50 2.17 11.73
N LYS A 323 -28.02 1.09 12.32
CA LYS A 323 -29.46 0.87 12.45
C LYS A 323 -30.12 1.94 13.32
N GLN A 324 -29.50 2.29 14.44
CA GLN A 324 -29.99 3.33 15.34
C GLN A 324 -29.97 4.70 14.66
N ILE A 325 -28.86 5.04 13.98
CA ILE A 325 -28.69 6.29 13.23
C ILE A 325 -29.75 6.42 12.13
N ALA A 326 -29.93 5.39 11.29
CA ALA A 326 -30.95 5.39 10.23
C ALA A 326 -32.38 5.51 10.78
N THR A 327 -32.65 4.87 11.92
CA THR A 327 -33.97 4.97 12.59
C THR A 327 -34.21 6.41 13.06
N PHE A 328 -33.21 7.06 13.66
CA PHE A 328 -33.27 8.45 14.08
C PHE A 328 -33.50 9.41 12.89
N ASN A 329 -32.73 9.29 11.82
CA ASN A 329 -32.89 10.10 10.61
C ASN A 329 -34.33 10.01 10.06
N LEU A 330 -34.92 8.81 10.06
CA LEU A 330 -36.30 8.62 9.60
C LEU A 330 -37.35 9.19 10.57
N VAL A 331 -37.12 9.12 11.89
CA VAL A 331 -38.00 9.77 12.87
C VAL A 331 -38.00 11.29 12.68
N VAL A 332 -36.82 11.91 12.52
CA VAL A 332 -36.71 13.36 12.26
C VAL A 332 -37.37 13.73 10.94
N LYS A 333 -37.09 12.97 9.87
CA LYS A 333 -37.67 13.21 8.53
C LYS A 333 -39.20 13.11 8.49
N THR A 334 -39.78 12.17 9.23
CA THR A 334 -41.22 11.89 9.17
C THR A 334 -42.03 12.59 10.26
N GLY A 335 -41.39 13.07 11.32
CA GLY A 335 -42.06 13.61 12.52
C GLY A 335 -42.90 12.59 13.29
N SER A 336 -42.82 11.29 12.96
CA SER A 336 -43.67 10.25 13.54
C SER A 336 -42.95 8.92 13.68
N MET A 337 -42.89 8.38 14.90
CA MET A 337 -42.33 7.05 15.17
C MET A 337 -43.05 5.94 14.40
N ALA A 338 -44.37 6.06 14.23
CA ALA A 338 -45.16 5.07 13.49
C ALA A 338 -44.89 5.11 11.98
N ALA A 339 -44.69 6.31 11.41
CA ALA A 339 -44.31 6.45 10.00
C ALA A 339 -42.87 5.95 9.77
N ALA A 340 -41.95 6.27 10.69
CA ALA A 340 -40.58 5.76 10.65
C ALA A 340 -40.52 4.22 10.74
N ALA A 341 -41.34 3.60 11.60
CA ALA A 341 -41.40 2.14 11.72
C ALA A 341 -41.78 1.48 10.39
N ARG A 342 -42.81 2.01 9.71
CA ARG A 342 -43.22 1.55 8.37
C ARG A 342 -42.11 1.72 7.33
N ALA A 343 -41.34 2.81 7.40
CA ALA A 343 -40.27 3.09 6.45
C ALA A 343 -39.01 2.20 6.63
N VAL A 344 -38.61 1.92 7.88
CA VAL A 344 -37.46 1.04 8.19
C VAL A 344 -37.82 -0.44 8.03
N GLY A 345 -39.12 -0.78 8.03
CA GLY A 345 -39.57 -2.18 8.10
C GLY A 345 -39.38 -2.78 9.49
N LEU A 346 -39.45 -1.94 10.54
CA LEU A 346 -39.45 -2.36 11.93
C LEU A 346 -40.87 -2.39 12.47
N THR A 347 -41.10 -3.18 13.52
CA THR A 347 -42.36 -3.11 14.28
C THR A 347 -42.41 -1.81 15.07
N ALA A 348 -43.62 -1.26 15.29
CA ALA A 348 -43.81 -0.01 16.02
C ALA A 348 -43.12 0.05 17.40
N PRO A 349 -43.03 -1.05 18.20
CA PRO A 349 -42.30 -1.04 19.48
C PRO A 349 -40.79 -0.92 19.33
N MET A 350 -40.21 -1.30 18.19
CA MET A 350 -38.75 -1.31 18.00
C MET A 350 -38.17 0.09 17.76
N VAL A 351 -38.94 1.03 17.19
CA VAL A 351 -38.45 2.39 16.91
C VAL A 351 -38.11 3.14 18.20
N PRO A 352 -39.00 3.24 19.21
CA PRO A 352 -38.65 3.84 20.50
C PRO A 352 -37.43 3.19 21.15
N THR A 353 -37.30 1.86 21.07
CA THR A 353 -36.13 1.15 21.61
C THR A 353 -34.84 1.53 20.90
N GLN A 354 -34.83 1.63 19.56
CA GLN A 354 -33.64 2.05 18.81
C GLN A 354 -33.25 3.50 19.14
N ILE A 355 -34.22 4.40 19.28
CA ILE A 355 -33.97 5.78 19.69
C ILE A 355 -33.38 5.82 21.10
N ALA A 356 -33.97 5.11 22.07
CA ALA A 356 -33.47 5.10 23.45
C ALA A 356 -32.05 4.54 23.55
N LEU A 357 -31.71 3.52 22.76
CA LEU A 357 -30.34 2.99 22.69
C LEU A 357 -29.37 4.02 22.08
N LEU A 358 -29.79 4.78 21.08
CA LEU A 358 -29.00 5.87 20.52
C LEU A 358 -28.80 6.99 21.55
N GLU A 359 -29.87 7.43 22.21
CA GLU A 359 -29.81 8.44 23.28
C GLU A 359 -28.89 8.01 24.42
N THR A 360 -28.87 6.71 24.75
CA THR A 360 -27.93 6.13 25.72
C THR A 360 -26.49 6.18 25.21
N ALA A 361 -26.25 5.79 23.96
CA ALA A 361 -24.92 5.80 23.34
C ALA A 361 -24.34 7.22 23.20
N LEU A 362 -25.19 8.23 22.96
CA LEU A 362 -24.81 9.63 22.82
C LEU A 362 -24.93 10.45 24.13
N GLU A 363 -25.38 9.80 25.21
CA GLU A 363 -25.70 10.44 26.50
C GLU A 363 -26.57 11.71 26.39
N THR A 364 -27.46 11.76 25.40
CA THR A 364 -28.22 12.96 25.05
C THR A 364 -29.64 12.60 24.64
N SER A 365 -30.64 13.36 25.12
CA SER A 365 -32.02 13.19 24.65
C SER A 365 -32.18 13.80 23.25
N LEU A 366 -32.66 12.98 22.32
CA LEU A 366 -32.88 13.32 20.92
C LEU A 366 -34.36 13.57 20.65
N ILE A 367 -35.26 12.89 21.37
CA ILE A 367 -36.70 12.99 21.13
C ILE A 367 -37.43 13.21 22.45
N VAL A 368 -38.26 14.24 22.51
CA VAL A 368 -39.18 14.46 23.64
C VAL A 368 -40.62 14.11 23.24
N LYS A 369 -41.39 13.62 24.22
CA LYS A 369 -42.81 13.30 24.03
C LYS A 369 -43.65 14.57 24.25
N GLY A 370 -44.36 15.02 23.22
CA GLY A 370 -45.29 16.15 23.28
C GLY A 370 -46.75 15.72 23.09
N ARG A 371 -47.69 16.66 23.31
CA ARG A 371 -49.15 16.42 23.17
C ARG A 371 -49.60 16.10 21.73
N GLY A 372 -48.76 16.34 20.72
CA GLY A 372 -49.02 16.07 19.30
C GLY A 372 -48.13 15.00 18.65
N GLY A 373 -47.29 14.30 19.42
CA GLY A 373 -46.35 13.30 18.89
C GLY A 373 -44.94 13.41 19.46
N SER A 374 -43.97 12.88 18.74
CA SER A 374 -42.56 12.90 19.08
C SER A 374 -41.87 14.08 18.40
N THR A 375 -41.30 15.00 19.17
CA THR A 375 -40.60 16.17 18.63
C THR A 375 -39.10 16.05 18.86
N PRO A 376 -38.26 16.29 17.82
CA PRO A 376 -36.81 16.38 18.00
C PRO A 376 -36.43 17.48 19.00
N THR A 377 -35.40 17.21 19.81
CA THR A 377 -34.77 18.22 20.65
C THR A 377 -33.86 19.13 19.82
N GLU A 378 -33.43 20.26 20.40
CA GLU A 378 -32.38 21.10 19.79
C GLU A 378 -31.11 20.30 19.50
N SER A 379 -30.67 19.46 20.45
CA SER A 379 -29.52 18.58 20.26
C SER A 379 -29.71 17.60 19.10
N ALA A 380 -30.92 17.04 18.94
CA ALA A 380 -31.22 16.20 17.78
C ALA A 380 -31.11 16.97 16.46
N MET A 381 -31.66 18.19 16.39
CA MET A 381 -31.57 19.02 15.19
C MET A 381 -30.11 19.36 14.83
N ARG A 382 -29.27 19.60 15.83
CA ARG A 382 -27.82 19.87 15.64
C ARG A 382 -27.06 18.64 15.15
N LEU A 383 -27.34 17.46 15.69
CA LEU A 383 -26.64 16.22 15.33
C LEU A 383 -27.17 15.58 14.04
N HIS A 384 -28.40 15.90 13.64
CA HIS A 384 -29.06 15.30 12.48
C HIS A 384 -28.27 15.42 11.15
N PRO A 385 -27.65 16.55 10.78
CA PRO A 385 -26.80 16.63 9.59
C PRO A 385 -25.65 15.63 9.59
N ILE A 386 -25.02 15.37 10.74
CA ILE A 386 -23.91 14.40 10.87
C ILE A 386 -24.45 12.98 10.78
N CYS A 387 -25.57 12.68 11.44
CA CYS A 387 -26.25 11.39 11.33
C CYS A 387 -26.65 11.07 9.88
N LEU A 388 -27.13 12.06 9.12
CA LEU A 388 -27.39 11.92 7.69
C LEU A 388 -26.11 11.68 6.89
N GLY A 389 -25.04 12.43 7.17
CA GLY A 389 -23.74 12.27 6.52
C GLY A 389 -23.12 10.89 6.75
N ILE A 390 -23.24 10.33 7.96
CA ILE A 390 -22.81 8.96 8.28
C ILE A 390 -23.59 7.94 7.45
N GLU A 391 -24.94 8.06 7.41
CA GLU A 391 -25.78 7.15 6.64
C GLU A 391 -25.48 7.21 5.14
N GLN A 392 -25.32 8.41 4.58
CA GLN A 392 -24.99 8.61 3.17
C GLN A 392 -23.60 8.07 2.84
N CYS A 393 -22.57 8.45 3.59
CA CYS A 393 -21.20 7.99 3.38
C CYS A 393 -21.09 6.46 3.45
N PHE A 394 -21.81 5.83 4.39
CA PHE A 394 -21.86 4.38 4.50
C PHE A 394 -22.58 3.73 3.30
N ASN A 395 -23.75 4.24 2.92
CA ASN A 395 -24.50 3.72 1.78
C ASN A 395 -23.72 3.87 0.46
N ASP A 396 -23.00 4.97 0.27
CA ASP A 396 -22.13 5.20 -0.88
C ASP A 396 -20.97 4.21 -0.92
N ALA A 397 -20.34 3.93 0.23
CA ALA A 397 -19.31 2.91 0.33
C ALA A 397 -19.85 1.52 -0.03
N LEU A 398 -21.03 1.15 0.48
CA LEU A 398 -21.67 -0.13 0.11
C LEU A 398 -22.01 -0.21 -1.37
N ALA A 399 -22.61 0.83 -1.95
CA ALA A 399 -22.97 0.86 -3.37
C ALA A 399 -21.75 0.73 -4.28
N LYS A 400 -20.61 1.31 -3.87
CA LYS A 400 -19.35 1.24 -4.63
C LYS A 400 -18.58 -0.05 -4.43
N SER A 401 -18.76 -0.72 -3.29
CA SER A 401 -18.02 -1.96 -2.97
C SER A 401 -18.12 -3.02 -4.06
N GLY A 402 -19.28 -3.16 -4.71
CA GLY A 402 -19.47 -4.10 -5.83
C GLY A 402 -18.67 -3.75 -7.07
N LYS A 403 -18.58 -2.46 -7.44
CA LYS A 403 -17.76 -2.00 -8.57
C LYS A 403 -16.27 -2.18 -8.28
N VAL A 404 -15.85 -1.77 -7.08
CA VAL A 404 -14.49 -1.95 -6.59
C VAL A 404 -14.12 -3.44 -6.57
N ALA A 405 -15.04 -4.32 -6.15
CA ALA A 405 -14.83 -5.76 -6.18
C ALA A 405 -14.72 -6.33 -7.61
N ALA A 406 -15.51 -5.82 -8.55
CA ALA A 406 -15.41 -6.21 -9.95
C ALA A 406 -14.06 -5.78 -10.55
N GLU A 407 -13.63 -4.54 -10.30
CA GLU A 407 -12.35 -4.02 -10.78
C GLU A 407 -11.15 -4.77 -10.18
N PHE A 408 -11.18 -5.09 -8.88
CA PHE A 408 -10.13 -5.93 -8.28
C PHE A 408 -10.11 -7.36 -8.84
N ARG A 409 -11.27 -7.93 -9.18
CA ARG A 409 -11.34 -9.24 -9.87
C ARG A 409 -10.83 -9.19 -11.30
N GLN A 410 -10.84 -8.01 -11.92
CA GLN A 410 -10.29 -7.75 -13.24
C GLN A 410 -8.86 -7.17 -13.17
N SER A 411 -8.18 -7.27 -12.03
CA SER A 411 -6.78 -6.89 -11.89
C SER A 411 -5.91 -8.12 -11.67
N ILE A 412 -4.86 -8.27 -12.48
CA ILE A 412 -3.89 -9.36 -12.36
C ILE A 412 -2.50 -8.77 -12.12
N ARG A 413 -1.92 -9.10 -10.97
CA ARG A 413 -0.55 -8.77 -10.61
C ARG A 413 0.35 -9.97 -10.88
N ILE A 414 1.33 -9.79 -11.76
CA ILE A 414 2.22 -10.83 -12.27
C ILE A 414 3.64 -10.57 -11.78
N GLY A 415 4.21 -11.55 -11.08
CA GLY A 415 5.59 -11.53 -10.64
C GLY A 415 6.57 -12.04 -11.71
N LEU A 416 7.61 -11.28 -12.05
CA LEU A 416 8.67 -11.71 -12.98
C LEU A 416 10.07 -11.62 -12.35
N PRO A 417 11.04 -12.45 -12.78
CA PRO A 417 12.41 -12.37 -12.30
C PRO A 417 13.15 -11.15 -12.89
N PRO A 418 14.04 -10.47 -12.13
CA PRO A 418 14.76 -9.28 -12.59
C PRO A 418 15.81 -9.55 -13.68
N SER A 419 16.04 -10.82 -14.03
CA SER A 419 16.99 -11.21 -15.07
C SER A 419 16.43 -11.09 -16.49
N TRP A 420 15.21 -10.57 -16.67
CA TRP A 420 14.55 -10.45 -17.96
C TRP A 420 14.81 -9.04 -18.51
N SER A 421 15.74 -8.92 -19.48
CA SER A 421 16.04 -7.63 -20.12
C SER A 421 15.09 -7.35 -21.29
N SER A 422 14.94 -6.08 -21.67
CA SER A 422 14.07 -5.62 -22.78
C SER A 422 14.29 -6.37 -24.08
N ASP A 423 15.54 -6.74 -24.37
CA ASP A 423 15.93 -7.37 -25.64
C ASP A 423 16.06 -8.91 -25.54
N SER A 424 15.74 -9.52 -24.38
CA SER A 424 15.75 -10.98 -24.24
C SER A 424 14.54 -11.64 -24.93
N ARG A 425 14.72 -12.85 -25.45
CA ARG A 425 13.63 -13.61 -26.07
C ARG A 425 12.56 -14.00 -25.05
N THR A 426 12.94 -14.23 -23.79
CA THR A 426 11.99 -14.42 -22.69
C THR A 426 11.07 -13.23 -22.46
N SER A 427 11.60 -12.00 -22.54
CA SER A 427 10.80 -10.78 -22.42
C SER A 427 9.90 -10.57 -23.63
N GLU A 428 10.35 -10.90 -24.84
CA GLU A 428 9.51 -10.88 -26.04
C GLU A 428 8.31 -11.83 -25.91
N CYS A 429 8.53 -13.08 -25.47
CA CYS A 429 7.45 -14.04 -25.27
C CYS A 429 6.45 -13.53 -24.22
N MET A 430 6.95 -12.93 -23.14
CA MET A 430 6.07 -12.33 -22.14
C MET A 430 5.29 -11.14 -22.72
N ALA A 431 5.94 -10.26 -23.47
CA ALA A 431 5.28 -9.14 -24.13
C ALA A 431 4.21 -9.60 -25.13
N GLU A 432 4.50 -10.65 -25.91
CA GLU A 432 3.54 -11.30 -26.82
C GLU A 432 2.34 -11.88 -26.06
N ALA A 433 2.59 -12.61 -24.97
CA ALA A 433 1.55 -13.17 -24.11
C ALA A 433 0.66 -12.08 -23.49
N LEU A 434 1.27 -11.03 -22.92
CA LEU A 434 0.55 -9.91 -22.33
C LEU A 434 -0.26 -9.13 -23.38
N SER A 435 0.29 -8.95 -24.58
CA SER A 435 -0.39 -8.28 -25.70
C SER A 435 -1.54 -9.12 -26.25
N ALA A 436 -1.39 -10.43 -26.33
CA ALA A 436 -2.46 -11.35 -26.74
C ALA A 436 -3.59 -11.38 -25.69
N PHE A 437 -3.23 -11.48 -24.42
CA PHE A 437 -4.19 -11.43 -23.32
C PHE A 437 -4.94 -10.09 -23.26
N HIS A 438 -4.26 -8.95 -23.39
CA HIS A 438 -4.91 -7.63 -23.36
C HIS A 438 -5.88 -7.43 -24.53
N ARG A 439 -5.61 -8.01 -25.70
CA ARG A 439 -6.58 -8.01 -26.83
C ARG A 439 -7.85 -8.80 -26.51
N GLU A 440 -7.74 -9.87 -25.73
CA GLU A 440 -8.90 -10.68 -25.31
C GLU A 440 -9.64 -10.06 -24.11
N PHE A 441 -8.90 -9.43 -23.19
CA PHE A 441 -9.42 -8.81 -21.96
C PHE A 441 -8.96 -7.36 -21.85
N PRO A 442 -9.51 -6.43 -22.66
CA PRO A 442 -9.05 -5.03 -22.69
C PRO A 442 -9.32 -4.27 -21.39
N ASP A 443 -10.37 -4.68 -20.66
CA ASP A 443 -10.75 -4.08 -19.37
C ASP A 443 -9.97 -4.65 -18.18
N CYS A 444 -9.16 -5.69 -18.41
CA CYS A 444 -8.35 -6.29 -17.34
C CYS A 444 -7.07 -5.47 -17.12
N ARG A 445 -6.91 -4.96 -15.90
CA ARG A 445 -5.69 -4.27 -15.49
C ARG A 445 -4.60 -5.28 -15.21
N ILE A 446 -3.44 -5.12 -15.84
CA ILE A 446 -2.26 -5.94 -15.56
C ILE A 446 -1.21 -5.08 -14.89
N GLU A 447 -0.63 -5.60 -13.82
CA GLU A 447 0.52 -5.00 -13.16
C GLU A 447 1.66 -6.00 -13.09
N VAL A 448 2.83 -5.62 -13.57
CA VAL A 448 4.02 -6.46 -13.55
C VAL A 448 4.92 -6.02 -12.40
N VAL A 449 5.26 -6.95 -11.53
CA VAL A 449 6.15 -6.72 -10.38
C VAL A 449 7.40 -7.56 -10.56
N GLU A 450 8.56 -6.92 -10.57
CA GLU A 450 9.84 -7.63 -10.64
C GLU A 450 10.38 -7.90 -9.23
N GLY A 451 10.92 -9.10 -9.01
CA GLY A 451 11.49 -9.44 -7.70
C GLY A 451 12.30 -10.73 -7.68
N PRO A 452 13.18 -10.92 -6.67
CA PRO A 452 13.93 -12.15 -6.51
C PRO A 452 13.01 -13.32 -6.13
N ARG A 453 13.52 -14.55 -6.27
CA ARG A 453 12.73 -15.78 -6.11
C ARG A 453 11.89 -15.81 -4.83
N ASP A 454 12.51 -15.55 -3.69
CA ASP A 454 11.87 -15.74 -2.38
C ASP A 454 10.73 -14.73 -2.16
N THR A 455 10.91 -13.52 -2.69
CA THR A 455 9.90 -12.46 -2.77
C THR A 455 8.71 -12.88 -3.62
N LEU A 456 8.95 -13.40 -4.84
CA LEU A 456 7.88 -13.83 -5.74
C LEU A 456 7.07 -15.00 -5.15
N HIS A 457 7.75 -16.00 -4.58
CA HIS A 457 7.07 -17.11 -3.90
C HIS A 457 6.31 -16.62 -2.68
N GLY A 458 6.88 -15.68 -1.93
CA GLY A 458 6.21 -15.04 -0.81
C GLY A 458 4.91 -14.37 -1.23
N GLY A 459 4.94 -13.55 -2.28
CA GLY A 459 3.79 -12.79 -2.78
C GLY A 459 2.68 -13.65 -3.33
N VAL A 460 3.04 -14.76 -3.97
CA VAL A 460 2.08 -15.76 -4.41
C VAL A 460 1.44 -16.47 -3.21
N ARG A 461 2.21 -16.92 -2.22
CA ARG A 461 1.65 -17.59 -1.03
C ARG A 461 0.67 -16.70 -0.28
N SER A 462 0.99 -15.42 -0.12
CA SER A 462 0.09 -14.47 0.57
C SER A 462 -1.03 -13.91 -0.31
N GLY A 463 -1.02 -14.14 -1.62
CA GLY A 463 -2.07 -13.69 -2.53
C GLY A 463 -1.98 -12.21 -2.94
N GLN A 464 -0.80 -11.58 -2.79
CA GLN A 464 -0.56 -10.25 -3.39
C GLN A 464 -0.04 -10.34 -4.82
N LEU A 465 0.50 -11.49 -5.23
CA LEU A 465 0.67 -11.83 -6.63
C LEU A 465 -0.37 -12.88 -6.98
N ASN A 466 -1.11 -12.62 -8.05
CA ASN A 466 -2.03 -13.61 -8.61
C ASN A 466 -1.22 -14.78 -9.20
N ILE A 467 -0.17 -14.43 -9.95
CA ILE A 467 0.73 -15.35 -10.63
C ILE A 467 2.16 -14.84 -10.51
N ALA A 468 3.15 -15.72 -10.44
CA ALA A 468 4.53 -15.36 -10.77
C ALA A 468 5.16 -16.38 -11.71
N VAL A 469 6.02 -15.93 -12.63
CA VAL A 469 6.76 -16.81 -13.54
C VAL A 469 8.16 -17.02 -12.99
N VAL A 470 8.49 -18.27 -12.65
CA VAL A 470 9.74 -18.63 -11.95
C VAL A 470 10.42 -19.84 -12.58
N GLY A 471 11.75 -19.91 -12.45
CA GLY A 471 12.55 -21.05 -12.94
C GLY A 471 12.67 -22.22 -11.94
N ARG A 472 12.18 -22.06 -10.70
CA ARG A 472 12.17 -23.09 -9.65
C ARG A 472 10.95 -22.86 -8.76
N VAL A 473 10.29 -23.94 -8.36
CA VAL A 473 9.06 -23.94 -7.56
C VAL A 473 9.37 -24.43 -6.14
N ASP A 474 8.83 -23.73 -5.14
CA ASP A 474 8.89 -24.14 -3.73
C ASP A 474 7.75 -25.10 -3.35
N LEU A 475 7.91 -25.79 -2.22
CA LEU A 475 6.79 -26.47 -1.57
C LEU A 475 5.76 -25.42 -1.10
N GLN A 476 4.46 -25.76 -1.16
CA GLN A 476 3.32 -24.90 -0.74
C GLN A 476 2.86 -23.81 -1.72
N VAL A 477 3.12 -23.97 -3.03
CA VAL A 477 2.46 -23.18 -4.08
C VAL A 477 1.90 -24.11 -5.15
N GLY A 478 0.79 -23.70 -5.78
CA GLY A 478 0.35 -24.30 -7.03
C GLY A 478 1.32 -23.94 -8.15
N SER A 479 1.52 -24.83 -9.11
CA SER A 479 2.39 -24.54 -10.26
C SER A 479 1.88 -25.18 -11.55
N LEU A 480 2.02 -24.44 -12.65
CA LEU A 480 1.75 -24.91 -14.00
C LEU A 480 2.99 -24.66 -14.86
N PRO A 481 3.45 -25.64 -15.65
CA PRO A 481 4.57 -25.44 -16.54
C PRO A 481 4.15 -24.54 -17.71
N VAL A 482 4.92 -23.48 -17.94
CA VAL A 482 4.65 -22.50 -19.02
C VAL A 482 5.66 -22.55 -20.15
N GLY A 483 6.84 -23.14 -19.94
CA GLY A 483 7.83 -23.25 -21.02
C GLY A 483 9.22 -23.59 -20.49
N ALA A 484 10.24 -23.23 -21.27
CA ALA A 484 11.64 -23.30 -20.88
C ALA A 484 12.31 -21.93 -20.97
N SER A 485 13.36 -21.74 -20.18
CA SER A 485 14.28 -20.60 -20.30
C SER A 485 15.20 -20.78 -21.49
N GLU A 486 15.81 -19.68 -21.91
CA GLU A 486 16.85 -19.70 -22.96
C GLU A 486 18.09 -20.48 -22.52
N ASP A 487 18.85 -20.94 -23.50
CA ASP A 487 20.24 -21.35 -23.29
C ASP A 487 21.10 -20.14 -22.96
N ILE A 488 22.11 -20.35 -22.12
CA ILE A 488 23.12 -19.33 -21.84
C ILE A 488 24.38 -19.58 -22.67
N SER A 489 25.02 -18.49 -23.07
CA SER A 489 26.23 -18.48 -23.87
C SER A 489 27.29 -17.64 -23.17
N LEU A 490 28.56 -17.96 -23.44
CA LEU A 490 29.65 -17.02 -23.25
C LEU A 490 29.49 -15.92 -24.32
N ILE A 491 29.38 -14.67 -23.90
CA ILE A 491 29.36 -13.51 -24.78
C ILE A 491 30.66 -12.75 -24.55
N VAL A 492 31.42 -12.48 -25.60
CA VAL A 492 32.70 -11.76 -25.50
C VAL A 492 32.73 -10.60 -26.48
N ASN A 493 33.30 -9.47 -26.06
CA ASN A 493 33.71 -8.44 -27.01
C ASN A 493 34.78 -9.02 -27.95
N LYS A 494 34.70 -8.73 -29.25
CA LYS A 494 35.67 -9.25 -30.23
C LYS A 494 37.13 -8.90 -29.91
N ASN A 495 37.36 -7.75 -29.28
CA ASN A 495 38.69 -7.30 -28.91
C ASN A 495 39.31 -8.10 -27.74
N VAL A 496 38.56 -9.02 -27.12
CA VAL A 496 39.11 -10.01 -26.18
C VAL A 496 40.03 -11.00 -26.92
N GLY A 497 39.79 -11.24 -28.22
CA GLY A 497 40.57 -12.21 -29.01
C GLY A 497 40.36 -13.66 -28.59
N PHE A 498 39.23 -13.98 -27.96
CA PHE A 498 38.89 -15.34 -27.56
C PHE A 498 38.44 -16.17 -28.78
N CYS A 499 39.05 -17.33 -28.98
CA CYS A 499 38.68 -18.29 -30.01
C CYS A 499 38.49 -19.66 -29.35
N PRO A 500 37.27 -20.23 -29.35
CA PRO A 500 37.02 -21.50 -28.68
C PRO A 500 37.64 -22.68 -29.45
N GLN A 501 37.99 -23.75 -28.74
CA GLN A 501 38.54 -24.96 -29.36
C GLN A 501 37.46 -25.79 -30.08
N SER A 502 36.19 -25.55 -29.77
CA SER A 502 35.02 -26.22 -30.34
C SER A 502 33.89 -25.22 -30.58
N LYS A 503 32.81 -25.67 -31.23
CA LYS A 503 31.58 -24.87 -31.40
C LYS A 503 30.87 -24.57 -30.07
N ARG A 504 31.20 -25.29 -29.00
CA ARG A 504 30.68 -25.12 -27.64
C ARG A 504 31.84 -24.93 -26.69
N VAL A 505 31.68 -24.00 -25.75
CA VAL A 505 32.69 -23.64 -24.75
C VAL A 505 32.52 -24.51 -23.51
N SER A 506 33.59 -25.21 -23.16
CA SER A 506 33.69 -26.00 -21.93
C SER A 506 33.87 -25.10 -20.70
N ALA A 507 33.69 -25.67 -19.50
CA ALA A 507 33.85 -24.91 -18.25
C ALA A 507 35.29 -24.40 -18.08
N ASP A 508 36.29 -25.20 -18.49
CA ASP A 508 37.70 -24.85 -18.32
C ASP A 508 38.18 -23.76 -19.28
N GLU A 509 37.60 -23.69 -20.49
CA GLU A 509 37.89 -22.61 -21.45
C GLU A 509 37.42 -21.23 -20.97
N LEU A 510 36.53 -21.17 -19.97
CA LEU A 510 36.13 -19.91 -19.35
C LEU A 510 37.24 -19.31 -18.47
N ARG A 511 38.24 -20.11 -18.07
CA ARG A 511 39.35 -19.63 -17.23
C ARG A 511 40.21 -18.65 -18.03
N GLY A 512 40.57 -17.53 -17.39
CA GLY A 512 41.43 -16.52 -17.99
C GLY A 512 40.71 -15.51 -18.90
N ILE A 513 39.41 -15.70 -19.15
CA ILE A 513 38.59 -14.68 -19.82
C ILE A 513 38.27 -13.57 -18.80
N PRO A 514 38.44 -12.28 -19.14
CA PRO A 514 38.11 -11.19 -18.24
C PRO A 514 36.57 -11.01 -18.19
N LEU A 515 35.93 -11.72 -17.26
CA LEU A 515 34.46 -11.82 -17.18
C LEU A 515 33.82 -10.78 -16.26
N ILE A 516 32.66 -10.30 -16.68
CA ILE A 516 31.69 -9.56 -15.87
C ILE A 516 30.56 -10.53 -15.53
N LEU A 517 30.27 -10.73 -14.24
CA LEU A 517 29.23 -11.66 -13.78
C LEU A 517 28.15 -10.93 -12.95
N ALA A 518 26.91 -11.43 -13.04
CA ALA A 518 25.82 -10.96 -12.19
C ALA A 518 26.05 -11.38 -10.73
N PRO A 519 25.51 -10.66 -9.73
CA PRO A 519 25.67 -11.01 -8.32
C PRO A 519 24.79 -12.21 -7.93
N ALA A 520 25.05 -12.77 -6.73
CA ALA A 520 24.45 -14.02 -6.26
C ALA A 520 22.92 -13.99 -6.12
N GLN A 521 22.30 -12.82 -6.04
CA GLN A 521 20.86 -12.62 -5.93
C GLN A 521 20.12 -12.89 -7.25
N VAL A 522 20.84 -12.90 -8.38
CA VAL A 522 20.26 -13.20 -9.69
C VAL A 522 20.16 -14.72 -9.87
N THR A 523 18.95 -15.23 -10.08
CA THR A 523 18.67 -16.67 -10.15
C THR A 523 19.48 -17.37 -11.24
N MET A 524 19.78 -16.69 -12.34
CA MET A 524 20.62 -17.20 -13.43
C MET A 524 22.06 -17.44 -12.96
N HIS A 525 22.66 -16.49 -12.22
CA HIS A 525 24.02 -16.60 -11.68
C HIS A 525 24.16 -17.77 -10.71
N GLN A 526 23.18 -17.99 -9.83
CA GLN A 526 23.22 -19.14 -8.91
C GLN A 526 23.29 -20.48 -9.66
N THR A 527 22.54 -20.62 -10.76
CA THR A 527 22.61 -21.82 -11.63
C THR A 527 24.01 -22.00 -12.18
N LEU A 528 24.57 -20.91 -12.71
CA LEU A 528 25.87 -20.91 -13.36
C LEU A 528 26.95 -21.33 -12.35
N ILE A 529 27.01 -20.68 -11.19
CA ILE A 529 27.97 -21.02 -10.14
C ILE A 529 27.77 -22.44 -9.63
N THR A 530 26.54 -22.89 -9.41
CA THR A 530 26.27 -24.28 -8.98
C THR A 530 26.76 -25.29 -10.02
N ALA A 531 26.57 -24.99 -11.31
CA ALA A 531 27.00 -25.86 -12.39
C ALA A 531 28.52 -25.87 -12.56
N LEU A 532 29.17 -24.71 -12.50
CA LEU A 532 30.63 -24.57 -12.55
C LEU A 532 31.31 -25.25 -11.36
N ALA A 533 30.73 -25.14 -10.17
CA ALA A 533 31.22 -25.82 -8.97
C ALA A 533 31.18 -27.36 -9.12
N LYS A 534 30.13 -27.91 -9.75
CA LYS A 534 30.06 -29.35 -10.08
C LYS A 534 31.14 -29.76 -11.08
N ALA A 535 31.51 -28.87 -11.99
CA ALA A 535 32.61 -29.06 -12.92
C ALA A 535 34.00 -28.72 -12.33
N THR A 536 34.09 -28.44 -11.02
CA THR A 536 35.33 -28.04 -10.33
C THR A 536 36.03 -26.79 -10.90
N VAL A 537 35.25 -25.92 -11.56
CA VAL A 537 35.73 -24.64 -12.10
C VAL A 537 35.28 -23.50 -11.20
N GLN A 538 36.22 -22.64 -10.84
CA GLN A 538 35.96 -21.37 -10.16
C GLN A 538 36.33 -20.22 -11.09
N LEU A 539 35.42 -19.25 -11.22
CA LEU A 539 35.63 -18.05 -12.01
C LEU A 539 35.76 -16.85 -11.08
N GLU A 540 36.82 -16.07 -11.26
CA GLU A 540 36.99 -14.78 -10.61
C GLU A 540 36.61 -13.67 -11.59
N PRO A 541 35.46 -12.99 -11.41
CA PRO A 541 35.06 -11.93 -12.31
C PRO A 541 35.88 -10.66 -12.09
N VAL A 542 36.19 -9.95 -13.17
CA VAL A 542 36.81 -8.62 -13.15
C VAL A 542 35.87 -7.61 -12.51
N MET A 543 34.56 -7.74 -12.78
CA MET A 543 33.52 -6.87 -12.22
C MET A 543 32.25 -7.66 -11.92
N ARG A 544 31.51 -7.22 -10.90
CA ARG A 544 30.16 -7.72 -10.60
C ARG A 544 29.13 -6.63 -10.82
N LEU A 545 28.19 -6.87 -11.72
CA LEU A 545 27.15 -5.89 -12.09
C LEU A 545 25.77 -6.53 -11.99
N GLY A 546 24.85 -5.90 -11.26
CA GLY A 546 23.49 -6.39 -11.06
C GLY A 546 22.50 -6.07 -12.19
N SER A 547 22.89 -5.20 -13.12
CA SER A 547 22.04 -4.72 -14.21
C SER A 547 22.51 -5.29 -15.54
N ILE A 548 21.67 -6.10 -16.19
CA ILE A 548 21.94 -6.66 -17.51
C ILE A 548 22.18 -5.56 -18.56
N PRO A 549 21.35 -4.49 -18.69
CA PRO A 549 21.63 -3.39 -19.60
C PRO A 549 23.00 -2.74 -19.40
N LEU A 550 23.45 -2.63 -18.14
CA LEU A 550 24.78 -2.11 -17.83
C LEU A 550 25.89 -3.09 -18.24
N ILE A 551 25.71 -4.39 -18.00
CA ILE A 551 26.65 -5.43 -18.47
C ILE A 551 26.83 -5.32 -19.99
N VAL A 552 25.73 -5.28 -20.75
CA VAL A 552 25.77 -5.14 -22.21
C VAL A 552 26.50 -3.85 -22.61
N SER A 553 26.16 -2.72 -21.97
CA SER A 553 26.78 -1.43 -22.26
C SER A 553 28.30 -1.40 -22.02
N VAL A 554 28.78 -2.11 -20.99
CA VAL A 554 30.22 -2.22 -20.69
C VAL A 554 30.92 -3.12 -21.71
N ILE A 555 30.35 -4.29 -22.02
CA ILE A 555 30.93 -5.23 -22.99
C ILE A 555 31.02 -4.62 -24.39
N ARG A 556 30.07 -3.76 -24.78
CA ARG A 556 30.15 -3.02 -26.04
C ARG A 556 31.36 -2.08 -26.14
N ARG A 557 31.91 -1.63 -25.00
CA ARG A 557 32.91 -0.55 -24.94
C ARG A 557 34.29 -1.02 -24.52
N SER A 558 34.41 -2.24 -24.01
CA SER A 558 35.62 -2.71 -23.37
C SER A 558 35.81 -4.22 -23.59
N PRO A 559 37.06 -4.71 -23.65
CA PRO A 559 37.39 -6.09 -23.96
C PRO A 559 37.10 -7.01 -22.76
N PHE A 560 35.80 -7.23 -22.51
CA PHE A 560 35.30 -8.11 -21.45
C PHE A 560 34.33 -9.14 -22.02
N GLY A 561 34.11 -10.22 -21.26
CA GLY A 561 33.06 -11.19 -21.53
C GLY A 561 32.00 -11.25 -20.43
N THR A 562 30.90 -11.95 -20.68
CA THR A 562 29.89 -12.32 -19.69
C THR A 562 29.23 -13.63 -20.06
N ILE A 563 28.36 -14.13 -19.20
CA ILE A 563 27.59 -15.36 -19.42
C ILE A 563 26.12 -15.03 -19.23
N LEU A 564 25.40 -14.90 -20.35
CA LEU A 564 23.97 -14.54 -20.44
C LEU A 564 23.35 -15.24 -21.67
N PRO A 565 22.02 -15.24 -21.82
CA PRO A 565 21.40 -15.67 -23.06
C PRO A 565 21.87 -14.80 -24.24
N ALA A 566 22.15 -15.44 -25.38
CA ALA A 566 22.65 -14.72 -26.56
C ALA A 566 21.64 -13.67 -27.09
N SER A 567 20.34 -13.88 -26.89
CA SER A 567 19.29 -12.93 -27.29
C SER A 567 19.44 -11.56 -26.63
N VAL A 568 19.98 -11.49 -25.41
CA VAL A 568 20.20 -10.24 -24.66
C VAL A 568 21.11 -9.26 -25.41
N VAL A 569 21.99 -9.79 -26.25
CA VAL A 569 22.97 -9.02 -27.04
C VAL A 569 22.69 -9.10 -28.54
N ARG A 570 21.43 -9.34 -28.96
CA ARG A 570 21.07 -9.53 -30.37
C ARG A 570 21.56 -8.36 -31.24
N LYS A 571 21.35 -7.12 -30.80
CA LYS A 571 21.80 -5.91 -31.52
C LYS A 571 23.32 -5.88 -31.64
N GLU A 572 24.04 -6.22 -30.59
CA GLU A 572 25.50 -6.22 -30.58
C GLU A 572 26.09 -7.34 -31.44
N LEU A 573 25.37 -8.46 -31.58
CA LEU A 573 25.69 -9.53 -32.52
C LEU A 573 25.45 -9.07 -33.97
N GLU A 574 24.34 -8.37 -34.24
CA GLU A 574 24.02 -7.78 -35.55
C GLU A 574 25.02 -6.68 -35.95
N ASP A 575 25.43 -5.85 -34.99
CA ASP A 575 26.44 -4.79 -35.14
C ASP A 575 27.88 -5.34 -35.21
N ASP A 576 28.06 -6.66 -35.11
CA ASP A 576 29.35 -7.35 -35.15
C ASP A 576 30.33 -6.93 -34.04
N LEU A 577 29.83 -6.46 -32.89
CA LEU A 577 30.63 -5.96 -31.76
C LEU A 577 31.04 -7.06 -30.77
N VAL A 578 30.21 -8.10 -30.67
CA VAL A 578 30.40 -9.23 -29.74
C VAL A 578 30.26 -10.55 -30.48
N GLU A 579 30.77 -11.62 -29.88
CA GLU A 579 30.54 -12.99 -30.31
C GLU A 579 29.90 -13.78 -29.17
N ALA A 580 28.98 -14.69 -29.53
CA ALA A 580 28.28 -15.54 -28.57
C ALA A 580 28.60 -17.02 -28.85
N PHE A 581 29.13 -17.69 -27.84
CA PHE A 581 29.52 -19.09 -27.87
C PHE A 581 28.68 -19.91 -26.89
N PRO A 582 27.86 -20.88 -27.36
CA PRO A 582 27.06 -21.71 -26.48
C PRO A 582 27.93 -22.51 -25.50
N LEU A 583 27.48 -22.66 -24.25
CA LEU A 583 28.18 -23.50 -23.28
C LEU A 583 27.86 -24.99 -23.49
N ASP A 584 28.79 -25.88 -23.14
CA ASP A 584 28.66 -27.34 -23.35
C ASP A 584 27.70 -28.04 -22.37
N HIS A 585 26.41 -27.65 -22.37
CA HIS A 585 25.36 -28.21 -21.51
C HIS A 585 25.63 -28.21 -20.00
N ILE A 586 26.66 -27.48 -19.55
CA ILE A 586 27.04 -27.35 -18.14
C ILE A 586 25.86 -26.79 -17.34
N VAL A 587 25.12 -25.84 -17.93
CA VAL A 587 23.91 -25.27 -17.33
C VAL A 587 22.67 -25.83 -18.04
N PRO A 588 21.80 -26.58 -17.33
CA PRO A 588 20.60 -27.12 -17.93
C PRO A 588 19.58 -26.02 -18.20
N ARG A 589 18.85 -26.12 -19.32
CA ARG A 589 17.64 -25.32 -19.58
C ARG A 589 16.68 -25.45 -18.41
N ARG A 590 16.18 -24.32 -17.91
CA ARG A 590 15.23 -24.32 -16.80
C ARG A 590 13.82 -24.38 -17.32
N ARG A 591 13.03 -25.30 -16.79
CA ARG A 591 11.59 -25.25 -16.97
C ARG A 591 11.06 -24.03 -16.22
N LEU A 592 10.29 -23.20 -16.92
CA LEU A 592 9.58 -22.08 -16.36
C LEU A 592 8.20 -22.53 -15.89
N TRP A 593 7.78 -21.98 -14.75
CA TRP A 593 6.53 -22.30 -14.09
C TRP A 593 5.78 -21.02 -13.78
N ALA A 594 4.48 -21.00 -14.08
CA ALA A 594 3.56 -20.06 -13.46
C ALA A 594 3.17 -20.63 -12.09
N ILE A 595 3.59 -19.98 -11.01
CA ILE A 595 3.20 -20.32 -9.65
C ILE A 595 2.01 -19.46 -9.20
N PHE A 596 1.15 -20.04 -8.36
CA PHE A 596 -0.06 -19.41 -7.81
C PHE A 596 -0.37 -19.94 -6.40
N SER A 597 -1.21 -19.23 -5.65
CA SER A 597 -1.55 -19.62 -4.28
C SER A 597 -2.37 -20.91 -4.26
N THR A 598 -2.11 -21.82 -3.32
CA THR A 598 -2.99 -22.97 -3.09
C THR A 598 -4.29 -22.57 -2.38
N ASP A 599 -4.26 -21.48 -1.61
CA ASP A 599 -5.41 -20.99 -0.85
C ASP A 599 -6.37 -20.18 -1.75
N ASN A 600 -5.82 -19.58 -2.82
CA ASN A 600 -6.56 -18.88 -3.86
C ASN A 600 -6.20 -19.48 -5.23
N PRO A 601 -6.87 -20.58 -5.64
CA PRO A 601 -6.61 -21.19 -6.94
C PRO A 601 -6.97 -20.23 -8.09
N LEU A 602 -6.29 -20.39 -9.23
CA LEU A 602 -6.47 -19.53 -10.40
C LEU A 602 -7.94 -19.44 -10.82
N SER A 603 -8.44 -18.20 -10.89
CA SER A 603 -9.66 -17.80 -11.55
C SER A 603 -9.60 -18.08 -13.05
N GLU A 604 -10.75 -17.99 -13.72
CA GLU A 604 -10.84 -18.23 -15.16
C GLU A 604 -9.95 -17.26 -15.96
N ILE A 605 -9.99 -15.97 -15.64
CA ILE A 605 -9.19 -14.95 -16.34
C ILE A 605 -7.69 -15.15 -16.12
N GLU A 606 -7.27 -15.51 -14.91
CA GLU A 606 -5.87 -15.84 -14.60
C GLU A 606 -5.41 -17.10 -15.33
N ARG A 607 -6.27 -18.12 -15.47
CA ARG A 607 -5.95 -19.31 -16.28
C ARG A 607 -5.80 -18.96 -17.76
N ARG A 608 -6.62 -18.05 -18.30
CA ARG A 608 -6.48 -17.58 -19.68
C ARG A 608 -5.14 -16.89 -19.89
N LEU A 609 -4.72 -16.03 -18.96
CA LEU A 609 -3.39 -15.43 -19.00
C LEU A 609 -2.27 -16.49 -18.96
N VAL A 610 -2.34 -17.48 -18.06
CA VAL A 610 -1.35 -18.58 -18.03
C VAL A 610 -1.34 -19.34 -19.35
N GLY A 611 -2.51 -19.50 -20.01
CA GLY A 611 -2.62 -20.04 -21.36
C GLY A 611 -1.84 -19.23 -22.39
N HIS A 612 -2.05 -17.90 -22.46
CA HIS A 612 -1.29 -17.01 -23.34
C HIS A 612 0.21 -17.05 -23.08
N ILE A 613 0.63 -17.09 -21.81
CA ILE A 613 2.04 -17.26 -21.44
C ILE A 613 2.55 -18.60 -21.98
N LYS A 614 1.81 -19.70 -21.79
CA LYS A 614 2.22 -21.01 -22.29
C LYS A 614 2.35 -21.03 -23.81
N ASP A 615 1.41 -20.43 -24.53
CA ASP A 615 1.41 -20.42 -26.00
C ASP A 615 2.57 -19.60 -26.55
N ALA A 616 2.87 -18.43 -25.96
CA ALA A 616 4.00 -17.60 -26.36
C ALA A 616 5.36 -18.27 -26.11
N PHE A 617 5.45 -19.16 -25.11
CA PHE A 617 6.66 -19.93 -24.82
C PHE A 617 6.71 -21.30 -25.51
N ALA A 618 5.63 -21.75 -26.17
CA ALA A 618 5.54 -23.07 -26.78
C ALA A 618 6.29 -23.21 -28.12
N GLY A 619 6.72 -22.11 -28.74
CA GLY A 619 7.35 -22.09 -30.07
C GLY A 619 8.80 -21.60 -30.10
N THR A 620 9.45 -21.45 -28.95
CA THR A 620 10.51 -20.42 -28.81
C THR A 620 11.91 -20.97 -28.55
N PHE A 621 12.06 -22.19 -28.03
CA PHE A 621 13.36 -22.74 -27.63
C PHE A 621 13.55 -24.23 -27.91
#